data_AF-A0A382X5M6-F1
#
_entry.id   AF-A0A382X5M6-F1
#
_cell.length_a   1.000
_cell.length_b   1.000
_cell.length_c   1.000
_cell.angle_alpha   90.00
_cell.angle_beta   90.00
_cell.angle_gamma   90.00
#
_symmetry.space_group_name_H-M   'P 1'
#
loop_
_entity.id
_entity.type
_entity.pdbx_description
1 polymer ?
#
loop_
_entity_poly.entity_id
_entity_poly.type
_entity_poly.pdbx_seq_one_letter_code
_entity_poly.pdbx_strand_id
1 'polypeptide(L)'
;MQTHPYFLQLSLTETVSLIDQKIARTYTDWNIQMGANESFSSGDDISSRLYEDLYTTSYEVSANRKISNSGANLNLIHSWNRNDKDSTILNTNVFSLDYVKPLLQNKDGLNDRLAVDVADIDLLAKQVNLLEQAESFLAS
;
A
#
# COMPACT_ATOMS: atom_id res chain seq x y z
N MET A 1 -10.51 19.24 35.74
CA MET A 1 -10.58 17.81 36.13
C MET A 1 -9.27 17.18 35.73
N GLN A 2 -8.41 16.88 36.71
CA GLN A 2 -7.08 16.30 36.46
C GLN A 2 -7.29 14.80 36.20
N THR A 3 -7.07 14.35 34.97
CA THR A 3 -7.11 12.93 34.60
C THR A 3 -6.07 12.18 35.42
N HIS A 4 -6.51 11.22 36.23
CA HIS A 4 -5.62 10.39 37.05
C HIS A 4 -4.59 9.68 36.14
N PRO A 5 -3.30 9.57 36.54
CA PRO A 5 -2.25 8.95 35.73
C PRO A 5 -2.61 7.55 35.22
N TYR A 6 -3.39 6.80 36.00
CA TYR A 6 -3.94 5.52 35.61
C TYR A 6 -4.80 5.57 34.33
N PHE A 7 -5.76 6.49 34.25
CA PHE A 7 -6.63 6.63 33.08
C PHE A 7 -5.89 7.19 31.86
N LEU A 8 -4.80 7.95 32.07
CA LEU A 8 -3.91 8.38 30.98
C LEU A 8 -3.14 7.19 30.38
N GLN A 9 -2.65 6.28 31.22
CA GLN A 9 -1.99 5.07 30.74
C GLN A 9 -2.97 4.13 30.02
N LEU A 10 -4.20 4.04 30.52
CA LEU A 10 -5.30 3.27 29.93
C LEU A 10 -5.60 3.78 28.51
N SER A 11 -5.77 5.10 28.33
CA SER A 11 -6.09 5.71 27.04
C SER A 11 -4.93 5.66 26.04
N LEU A 12 -3.68 5.80 26.51
CA LEU A 12 -2.49 5.61 25.68
C LEU A 12 -2.42 4.20 25.12
N THR A 13 -2.72 3.19 25.94
CA THR A 13 -2.71 1.78 25.54
C THR A 13 -3.79 1.49 24.49
N GLU A 14 -4.99 2.04 24.67
CA GLU A 14 -6.06 1.94 23.66
C GLU A 14 -5.64 2.60 22.35
N THR A 15 -5.03 3.79 22.43
CA THR A 15 -4.57 4.53 21.25
C THR A 15 -3.53 3.75 20.45
N VAL A 16 -2.56 3.10 21.12
CA VAL A 16 -1.57 2.24 20.45
C VAL A 16 -2.26 1.08 19.73
N SER A 17 -3.23 0.42 20.38
CA SER A 17 -3.94 -0.70 19.77
C SER A 17 -4.79 -0.30 18.55
N LEU A 18 -5.37 0.90 18.56
CA LEU A 18 -6.08 1.47 17.41
C LEU A 18 -5.13 1.77 16.25
N ILE A 19 -3.92 2.22 16.55
CA ILE A 19 -2.87 2.44 15.54
C ILE A 19 -2.47 1.11 14.91
N ASP A 20 -2.23 0.08 15.72
CA ASP A 20 -1.85 -1.26 15.24
C ASP A 20 -2.94 -1.85 14.31
N GLN A 21 -4.21 -1.71 14.71
CA GLN A 21 -5.35 -2.10 13.89
C GLN A 21 -5.37 -1.35 12.54
N LYS A 22 -5.14 -0.04 12.55
CA LYS A 22 -5.16 0.79 11.34
C LYS A 22 -4.02 0.42 10.38
N ILE A 23 -2.83 0.15 10.92
CA ILE A 23 -1.67 -0.31 10.12
C ILE A 23 -2.02 -1.63 9.45
N ALA A 24 -2.63 -2.57 10.18
CA ALA A 24 -3.04 -3.85 9.62
C ALA A 24 -4.09 -3.67 8.50
N ARG A 25 -5.08 -2.78 8.67
CA ARG A 25 -6.14 -2.53 7.67
C ARG A 25 -5.66 -1.87 6.37
N THR A 26 -4.54 -1.15 6.41
CA THR A 26 -3.88 -0.54 5.23
C THR A 26 -3.61 -1.59 4.14
N TYR A 27 -3.53 -2.88 4.51
CA TYR A 27 -3.42 -4.01 3.60
C TYR A 27 -4.51 -4.10 2.50
N THR A 28 -5.72 -3.61 2.78
CA THR A 28 -6.87 -3.69 1.86
C THR A 28 -7.17 -2.40 1.10
N ASP A 29 -6.42 -1.34 1.43
CA ASP A 29 -6.52 -0.05 0.77
C ASP A 29 -5.77 -0.04 -0.56
N TRP A 30 -6.03 0.97 -1.38
CA TRP A 30 -5.28 1.20 -2.60
C TRP A 30 -3.87 1.69 -2.26
N ASN A 31 -2.87 0.95 -2.67
CA ASN A 31 -1.48 1.39 -2.66
C ASN A 31 -1.18 2.04 -4.03
N ILE A 32 -1.05 3.36 -4.03
CA ILE A 32 -0.82 4.16 -5.23
C ILE A 32 0.65 4.58 -5.27
N GLN A 33 1.29 4.36 -6.41
CA GLN A 33 2.67 4.74 -6.67
C GLN A 33 2.71 5.57 -7.95
N MET A 34 3.62 6.52 -7.99
CA MET A 34 3.87 7.34 -9.17
C MET A 34 5.37 7.50 -9.35
N GLY A 35 5.82 7.40 -10.60
CA GLY A 35 7.21 7.51 -10.98
C GLY A 35 7.34 8.43 -12.19
N ALA A 36 8.43 9.19 -12.19
CA ALA A 36 8.91 9.90 -13.37
C ALA A 36 10.36 9.51 -13.57
N ASN A 37 10.75 9.28 -14.81
CA ASN A 37 12.13 8.97 -15.15
C ASN A 37 12.51 9.63 -16.48
N GLU A 38 13.70 10.19 -16.51
CA GLU A 38 14.28 10.84 -17.67
C GLU A 38 15.64 10.20 -17.94
N SER A 39 15.90 9.86 -19.20
CA SER A 39 17.18 9.31 -19.61
C SER A 39 17.61 9.91 -20.94
N PHE A 40 18.89 10.21 -21.06
CA PHE A 40 19.52 10.68 -22.28
C PHE A 40 20.61 9.70 -22.71
N SER A 41 20.64 9.37 -23.99
CA SER A 41 21.70 8.56 -24.58
C SER A 41 22.16 9.19 -25.88
N SER A 42 23.46 9.47 -25.95
CA SER A 42 24.13 10.07 -27.11
C SER A 42 25.50 9.41 -27.28
N GLY A 43 26.02 9.39 -28.51
CA GLY A 43 27.40 9.01 -28.81
C GLY A 43 27.57 8.06 -30.00
N ASP A 44 28.67 8.28 -30.71
CA ASP A 44 29.04 7.61 -31.98
C ASP A 44 29.66 6.21 -31.81
N ASP A 45 29.86 5.76 -30.57
CA ASP A 45 30.73 4.62 -30.23
C ASP A 45 30.18 3.24 -30.63
N ILE A 46 29.01 3.15 -31.28
CA ILE A 46 28.41 1.86 -31.67
C ILE A 46 27.85 1.95 -33.10
N SER A 47 28.57 1.37 -34.06
CA SER A 47 28.18 1.29 -35.49
C SER A 47 26.87 0.54 -35.77
N SER A 48 26.26 -0.11 -34.77
CA SER A 48 24.96 -0.78 -34.85
C SER A 48 23.77 0.03 -34.31
N ARG A 49 23.99 1.25 -33.80
CA ARG A 49 22.90 2.10 -33.30
C ARG A 49 22.10 2.72 -34.45
N LEU A 50 20.78 2.78 -34.28
CA LEU A 50 19.85 3.35 -35.26
C LEU A 50 19.55 4.84 -35.02
N TYR A 51 20.25 5.48 -34.07
CA TYR A 51 20.09 6.88 -33.68
C TYR A 51 21.40 7.48 -33.18
N GLU A 52 21.53 8.79 -33.29
CA GLU A 52 22.63 9.61 -32.75
C GLU A 52 22.28 10.08 -31.32
N ASP A 53 21.09 10.65 -31.14
CA ASP A 53 20.59 11.16 -29.87
C ASP A 53 19.21 10.54 -29.53
N LEU A 54 19.07 10.06 -28.30
CA LEU A 54 17.80 9.58 -27.74
C LEU A 54 17.55 10.20 -26.37
N TYR A 55 16.53 11.02 -26.28
CA TYR A 55 16.00 11.53 -25.01
C TYR A 55 14.68 10.82 -24.70
N THR A 56 14.55 10.23 -23.53
CA THR A 56 13.36 9.50 -23.08
C THR A 56 12.85 10.12 -21.79
N THR A 57 11.59 10.54 -21.80
CA THR A 57 10.83 10.92 -20.60
C THR A 57 9.72 9.91 -20.39
N SER A 58 9.64 9.37 -19.18
CA SER A 58 8.69 8.34 -18.80
C SER A 58 7.96 8.76 -17.53
N TYR A 59 6.64 8.60 -17.52
CA TYR A 59 5.80 8.76 -16.35
C TYR A 59 5.01 7.47 -16.17
N GLU A 60 4.90 7.01 -14.94
CA GLU A 60 4.10 5.85 -14.58
C GLU A 60 3.28 6.16 -13.34
N VAL A 61 2.02 5.75 -13.34
CA VAL A 61 1.19 5.69 -12.15
C VAL A 61 0.68 4.27 -12.03
N SER A 62 0.86 3.67 -10.86
CA SER A 62 0.32 2.36 -10.55
C SER A 62 -0.54 2.40 -9.30
N ALA A 63 -1.58 1.59 -9.28
CA ALA A 63 -2.44 1.40 -8.13
C ALA A 63 -2.68 -0.09 -7.96
N ASN A 64 -2.29 -0.63 -6.80
CA ASN A 64 -2.56 -2.02 -6.46
C ASN A 64 -3.51 -2.09 -5.27
N ARG A 65 -4.35 -3.13 -5.26
CA ARG A 65 -5.27 -3.41 -4.15
C ARG A 65 -5.51 -4.89 -4.01
N LYS A 66 -5.48 -5.36 -2.77
CA LYS A 66 -5.89 -6.71 -2.41
C LYS A 66 -7.37 -6.75 -2.03
N ILE A 67 -8.10 -7.69 -2.62
CA ILE A 67 -9.53 -7.90 -2.42
C ILE A 67 -9.71 -8.97 -1.36
N SER A 68 -9.96 -8.53 -0.13
CA SER A 68 -10.04 -9.37 1.07
C SER A 68 -11.00 -10.54 0.91
N ASN A 69 -12.19 -10.33 0.32
CA ASN A 69 -13.21 -11.39 0.16
C ASN A 69 -12.80 -12.52 -0.80
N SER A 70 -11.83 -12.31 -1.69
CA SER A 70 -11.43 -13.34 -2.68
C SER A 70 -9.95 -13.70 -2.63
N GLY A 71 -9.17 -12.99 -1.80
CA GLY A 71 -7.70 -13.03 -1.82
C GLY A 71 -7.07 -12.51 -3.11
N ALA A 72 -7.86 -11.98 -4.05
CA ALA A 72 -7.36 -11.56 -5.35
C ALA A 72 -6.58 -10.24 -5.26
N ASN A 73 -5.59 -10.06 -6.14
CA ASN A 73 -4.87 -8.82 -6.33
C ASN A 73 -5.33 -8.14 -7.63
N LEU A 74 -5.63 -6.85 -7.54
CA LEU A 74 -5.96 -5.99 -8.65
C LEU A 74 -4.85 -4.96 -8.82
N ASN A 75 -4.24 -4.92 -9.99
CA ASN A 75 -3.15 -3.99 -10.32
C ASN A 75 -3.56 -3.16 -11.53
N LEU A 76 -3.48 -1.84 -11.41
CA LEU A 76 -3.68 -0.89 -12.49
C LEU A 76 -2.36 -0.20 -12.74
N ILE A 77 -1.90 -0.17 -13.98
CA ILE A 77 -0.72 0.61 -14.36
C ILE A 77 -1.10 1.46 -15.56
N HIS A 78 -0.71 2.73 -15.50
CA HIS A 78 -0.77 3.63 -16.63
C HIS A 78 0.59 4.25 -16.83
N SER A 79 1.16 4.08 -18.03
CA SER A 79 2.46 4.64 -18.39
C SER A 79 2.37 5.53 -19.62
N TRP A 80 3.17 6.59 -19.60
CA TRP A 80 3.38 7.51 -20.71
C TRP A 80 4.88 7.57 -20.96
N ASN A 81 5.31 7.22 -22.17
CA ASN A 81 6.69 7.42 -22.60
C ASN A 81 6.74 8.33 -23.81
N ARG A 82 7.63 9.31 -23.75
CA ARG A 82 7.99 10.20 -24.87
C ARG A 82 9.46 9.96 -25.18
N ASN A 83 9.73 9.51 -26.40
CA ASN A 83 11.07 9.30 -26.91
C ASN A 83 11.32 10.32 -28.02
N ASP A 84 12.35 11.14 -27.87
CA ASP A 84 12.86 12.02 -28.90
C ASP A 84 14.11 11.37 -29.49
N LYS A 85 13.99 10.85 -30.71
CA LYS A 85 15.02 10.13 -31.44
C LYS A 85 15.46 10.98 -32.62
N ASP A 86 16.65 11.58 -32.57
CA ASP A 86 17.17 12.43 -33.65
C ASP A 86 16.16 13.49 -34.13
N SER A 87 15.54 14.22 -33.20
CA SER A 87 14.45 15.19 -33.45
C SER A 87 13.11 14.58 -33.94
N THR A 88 13.00 13.25 -33.98
CA THR A 88 11.76 12.53 -34.25
C THR A 88 11.11 12.13 -32.94
N ILE A 89 9.96 12.71 -32.66
CA ILE A 89 9.21 12.47 -31.43
C ILE A 89 8.28 11.27 -31.61
N LEU A 90 8.40 10.29 -30.71
CA LEU A 90 7.50 9.16 -30.56
C LEU A 90 6.85 9.21 -29.17
N ASN A 91 5.53 9.05 -29.13
CA ASN A 91 4.76 9.01 -27.91
C ASN A 91 4.08 7.65 -27.79
N THR A 92 4.20 7.03 -26.62
CA THR A 92 3.48 5.82 -26.27
C THR A 92 2.73 6.01 -24.96
N ASN A 93 1.54 5.46 -24.91
CA ASN A 93 0.66 5.46 -23.76
C ASN A 93 0.13 4.05 -23.62
N VAL A 94 0.32 3.46 -22.45
CA VAL A 94 -0.09 2.08 -22.18
C VAL A 94 -0.88 2.06 -20.88
N PHE A 95 -2.07 1.47 -20.94
CA PHE A 95 -2.87 1.14 -19.78
C PHE A 95 -2.92 -0.38 -19.63
N SER A 96 -2.68 -0.87 -18.42
CA SER A 96 -2.81 -2.28 -18.08
C SER A 96 -3.64 -2.49 -16.82
N LEU A 97 -4.35 -3.63 -16.82
CA LEU A 97 -5.19 -4.09 -15.72
C LEU A 97 -4.90 -5.57 -15.49
N ASP A 98 -4.32 -5.88 -14.35
CA ASP A 98 -4.07 -7.28 -13.95
C ASP A 98 -4.99 -7.66 -12.80
N TYR A 99 -5.71 -8.77 -12.98
CA TYR A 99 -6.50 -9.40 -11.91
C TYR A 99 -5.98 -10.81 -11.67
N VAL A 100 -5.35 -11.01 -10.52
CA VAL A 100 -4.77 -12.30 -10.12
C VAL A 100 -5.53 -12.85 -8.93
N LYS A 101 -6.26 -13.95 -9.14
CA LYS A 101 -6.96 -14.65 -8.07
C LYS A 101 -6.14 -15.86 -7.62
N PRO A 102 -5.77 -15.96 -6.32
CA PRO A 102 -5.04 -17.12 -5.83
C PRO A 102 -5.90 -18.38 -5.85
N LEU A 103 -5.24 -19.54 -5.90
CA LEU A 103 -5.88 -20.84 -5.73
C LEU A 103 -6.42 -21.00 -4.29
N LEU A 104 -7.12 -22.10 -4.03
CA LEU A 104 -7.87 -22.39 -2.78
C LEU A 104 -7.09 -22.14 -1.46
N GLN A 105 -5.77 -22.09 -1.49
CA GLN A 105 -4.90 -21.85 -0.32
C GLN A 105 -5.09 -20.48 0.34
N ASN A 106 -5.65 -19.49 -0.36
CA ASN A 106 -5.98 -18.18 0.20
C ASN A 106 -7.44 -17.80 -0.07
N LYS A 107 -8.32 -18.82 -0.04
CA LYS A 107 -9.76 -18.63 -0.15
C LYS A 107 -10.20 -17.60 0.91
N ASP A 108 -10.95 -16.61 0.47
CA ASP A 108 -11.47 -15.52 1.30
C ASP A 108 -10.38 -14.67 1.99
N GLY A 109 -9.15 -14.67 1.43
CA GLY A 109 -8.02 -13.86 1.88
C GLY A 109 -7.50 -14.22 3.27
N LEU A 110 -7.69 -15.45 3.72
CA LEU A 110 -7.49 -15.85 5.12
C LEU A 110 -6.05 -15.64 5.63
N ASN A 111 -5.04 -15.99 4.82
CA ASN A 111 -3.63 -15.79 5.20
C ASN A 111 -3.25 -14.30 5.20
N ASP A 112 -3.89 -13.56 4.31
CA ASP A 112 -3.66 -12.15 4.08
C ASP A 112 -4.34 -11.25 5.13
N ARG A 113 -5.46 -11.72 5.67
CA ARG A 113 -6.24 -11.04 6.71
C ARG A 113 -5.82 -11.40 8.13
N LEU A 114 -5.05 -12.47 8.32
CA LEU A 114 -4.67 -12.96 9.66
C LEU A 114 -4.10 -11.87 10.56
N ALA A 115 -3.19 -11.03 10.04
CA ALA A 115 -2.62 -9.93 10.82
C ALA A 115 -3.66 -8.88 11.22
N VAL A 116 -4.62 -8.59 10.33
CA VAL A 116 -5.73 -7.65 10.59
C VAL A 116 -6.70 -8.21 11.61
N ASP A 117 -7.12 -9.46 11.41
CA ASP A 117 -8.07 -10.14 12.29
C ASP A 117 -7.46 -10.32 13.69
N VAL A 118 -6.16 -10.61 13.80
CA VAL A 118 -5.43 -10.67 15.09
C VAL A 118 -5.35 -9.30 15.76
N ALA A 119 -5.05 -8.23 15.02
CA ALA A 119 -5.03 -6.87 15.57
C ALA A 119 -6.41 -6.40 16.03
N ASP A 120 -7.48 -6.77 15.29
CA ASP A 120 -8.87 -6.52 15.68
C ASP A 120 -9.22 -7.25 17.00
N ILE A 121 -8.83 -8.53 17.13
CA ILE A 121 -9.04 -9.31 18.36
C ILE A 121 -8.27 -8.73 19.54
N ASP A 122 -7.01 -8.36 19.35
CA ASP A 122 -6.18 -7.76 20.40
C ASP A 122 -6.75 -6.43 20.89
N LEU A 123 -7.26 -5.60 19.98
CA LEU A 123 -7.96 -4.37 20.33
C LEU A 123 -9.21 -4.65 21.17
N LEU A 124 -10.06 -5.59 20.75
CA LEU A 124 -11.26 -5.96 21.50
C LEU A 124 -10.92 -6.51 22.89
N ALA A 125 -9.91 -7.39 22.99
CA ALA A 125 -9.45 -7.94 24.25
C ALA A 125 -8.91 -6.85 25.19
N LYS A 126 -8.13 -5.91 24.65
CA LYS A 126 -7.66 -4.74 25.40
C LYS A 126 -8.84 -3.90 25.87
N GLN A 127 -9.78 -3.53 25.01
CA GLN A 127 -10.94 -2.72 25.40
C GLN A 127 -11.74 -3.35 26.54
N VAL A 128 -12.01 -4.66 26.47
CA VAL A 128 -12.67 -5.39 27.57
C VAL A 128 -11.85 -5.29 28.86
N ASN A 129 -10.55 -5.55 28.79
CA ASN A 129 -9.66 -5.47 29.95
C ASN A 129 -9.60 -4.04 30.54
N LEU A 130 -9.57 -2.99 29.71
CA LEU A 130 -9.59 -1.60 30.17
C LEU A 130 -10.91 -1.27 30.89
N LEU A 131 -12.04 -1.80 30.43
CA LEU A 131 -13.34 -1.63 31.08
C LEU A 131 -13.37 -2.34 32.45
N GLU A 132 -12.93 -3.60 32.52
CA GLU A 132 -12.85 -4.34 33.79
C GLU A 132 -11.94 -3.64 34.81
N GLN A 133 -10.82 -3.10 34.35
CA GLN A 133 -9.89 -2.31 35.14
C GLN A 133 -10.48 -1.00 35.67
N ALA A 134 -11.20 -0.26 34.81
CA ALA A 134 -11.89 0.95 35.22
C ALA A 134 -13.00 0.65 36.23
N GLU A 135 -13.79 -0.42 36.02
CA GLU A 135 -14.81 -0.86 36.96
C GLU A 135 -14.20 -1.27 38.31
N SER A 136 -13.10 -2.03 38.31
CA SER A 136 -12.39 -2.41 39.53
C SER A 136 -11.84 -1.21 40.30
N PHE A 137 -11.35 -0.17 39.60
CA PHE A 137 -10.86 1.05 40.25
C PHE A 137 -11.99 1.88 40.86
N LEU A 138 -13.16 1.91 40.21
CA LEU A 138 -14.34 2.62 40.73
C LEU A 138 -15.01 1.87 41.90
N ALA A 139 -14.86 0.54 41.95
CA ALA A 139 -15.40 -0.31 43.01
C ALA A 139 -14.50 -0.43 44.26
N SER A 140 -13.24 0.04 44.19
CA SER A 140 -12.28 0.07 45.31
C SER A 140 -12.32 1.39 46.09
#